data_AF-A0A975GN47-F1
#
_entry.id   AF-A0A975GN47-F1
#
_cell.length_a   1.000
_cell.length_b   1.000
_cell.length_c   1.000
_cell.angle_alpha   90.00
_cell.angle_beta   90.00
_cell.angle_gamma   90.00
#
_symmetry.space_group_name_H-M   'P 1'
#
loop_
_entity.id
_entity.type
_entity.pdbx_description
1 polymer ?
#
loop_
_entity_poly.entity_id
_entity_poly.type
_entity_poly.pdbx_seq_one_letter_code
_entity_poly.pdbx_strand_id
1 'polypeptide(L)' 'MIAACLAYIWIVFLGTLAIRQGWDKIIHRTDRCDLSLFQLGLKLLNHFSDHDILIPVAFQIFNPTE' A
#
# COMPACT_ATOMS: atom_id res chain seq x y z
N MET A 1 -9.47 -17.91 6.70
CA MET A 1 -8.10 -17.73 6.18
C MET A 1 -8.02 -16.90 4.89
N ILE A 2 -9.09 -16.81 4.08
CA ILE A 2 -9.13 -15.96 2.87
C ILE A 2 -8.83 -14.47 3.16
N ALA A 3 -9.43 -13.89 4.20
CA ALA A 3 -9.26 -12.47 4.51
C ALA A 3 -7.79 -12.09 4.83
N ALA A 4 -7.08 -12.97 5.54
CA ALA A 4 -5.67 -12.76 5.86
C ALA A 4 -4.79 -12.82 4.58
N CYS A 5 -5.09 -13.74 3.65
CA CYS A 5 -4.39 -13.81 2.37
C CYS A 5 -4.62 -12.56 1.52
N LEU A 6 -5.86 -12.07 1.48
CA LEU A 6 -6.22 -10.86 0.76
C LEU A 6 -5.51 -9.63 1.35
N ALA A 7 -5.50 -9.50 2.67
CA ALA A 7 -4.79 -8.45 3.37
C ALA A 7 -3.28 -8.50 3.09
N TYR A 8 -2.68 -9.70 3.06
CA TYR A 8 -1.26 -9.87 2.73
C TYR A 8 -0.93 -9.34 1.32
N ILE A 9 -1.72 -9.74 0.31
CA ILE A 9 -1.53 -9.28 -1.08
C ILE A 9 -1.72 -7.76 -1.17
N TRP A 10 -2.71 -7.23 -0.46
CA TRP A 10 -3.00 -5.80 -0.45
C TRP A 10 -1.88 -4.98 0.20
N ILE A 11 -1.31 -5.46 1.31
CA ILE A 11 -0.17 -4.79 1.97
C ILE A 11 1.06 -4.79 1.05
N VAL A 12 1.32 -5.90 0.32
CA VAL A 12 2.40 -5.96 -0.67
C VAL A 12 2.16 -4.98 -1.83
N PHE A 13 0.92 -4.90 -2.33
CA PHE A 13 0.53 -3.93 -3.36
C PHE A 13 0.77 -2.48 -2.89
N LEU A 14 0.34 -2.14 -1.67
CA LEU A 14 0.57 -0.83 -1.07
C LEU A 14 2.05 -0.51 -0.95
N GLY A 15 2.89 -1.47 -0.53
CA GLY A 15 4.35 -1.30 -0.51
C GLY A 15 4.92 -0.97 -1.90
N THR A 16 4.49 -1.68 -2.95
CA THR A 16 4.94 -1.38 -4.32
C THR A 16 4.42 -0.04 -4.85
N LEU A 17 3.19 0.35 -4.48
CA LEU A 17 2.61 1.64 -4.82
C LEU A 17 3.38 2.78 -4.16
N ALA A 18 3.78 2.59 -2.89
CA ALA A 18 4.59 3.56 -2.16
C ALA A 18 5.90 3.87 -2.90
N ILE A 19 6.57 2.83 -3.41
CA ILE A 19 7.81 2.96 -4.19
C ILE A 19 7.54 3.60 -5.56
N ARG A 20 6.50 3.15 -6.28
CA ARG A 20 6.18 3.67 -7.62
C ARG A 20 5.78 5.14 -7.62
N GLN A 21 4.99 5.56 -6.63
CA GLN A 21 4.50 6.94 -6.53
C GLN A 21 5.46 7.86 -5.77
N GLY A 22 6.58 7.34 -5.24
CA GLY A 22 7.55 8.16 -4.52
C GLY A 22 7.13 8.52 -3.08
N TRP A 23 6.11 7.86 -2.53
CA TRP A 23 5.71 8.03 -1.12
C TRP A 23 6.76 7.49 -0.16
N ASP A 24 7.66 6.61 -0.63
CA ASP A 24 8.87 6.26 0.12
C ASP A 24 9.65 7.51 0.54
N LYS A 25 9.67 8.57 -0.26
CA LYS A 25 10.34 9.84 0.08
C LYS A 25 9.54 10.71 1.04
N ILE A 26 8.21 10.57 1.05
CA ILE A 26 7.30 11.32 1.93
C ILE A 26 7.29 10.68 3.33
N ILE A 27 7.36 9.35 3.40
CA ILE A 27 7.28 8.55 4.63
C ILE A 27 8.70 8.23 5.17
N HIS A 28 9.72 8.28 4.32
CA HIS A 28 11.11 7.99 4.65
C HIS A 28 12.06 9.03 4.05
N ARG A 29 12.54 9.92 4.92
CA ARG A 29 13.66 10.80 4.62
C ARG A 29 14.91 9.92 4.60
N THR A 30 15.39 9.61 3.39
CA THR A 30 16.76 9.18 3.05
C THR A 30 17.57 8.67 4.24
N ASP A 31 17.37 7.42 4.64
CA ASP A 31 18.43 6.65 5.28
C ASP A 31 18.14 5.16 5.08
N ARG A 32 19.19 4.42 4.75
CA ARG A 32 19.12 3.02 4.31
C ARG A 32 18.36 2.17 5.33
N CYS A 33 17.37 1.42 4.86
CA CYS A 33 16.93 0.21 5.55
C CYS A 33 16.18 -0.68 4.59
N ASP A 34 16.57 -1.95 4.51
CA ASP A 34 15.86 -3.05 3.85
C ASP A 34 14.52 -3.33 4.53
N LEU A 35 13.64 -2.33 4.57
CA LEU A 35 12.25 -2.50 5.01
C LEU A 35 11.60 -3.43 3.99
N SER A 36 11.11 -4.56 4.49
CA SER A 36 10.35 -5.45 3.62
C SER A 36 9.18 -4.68 3.03
N LEU A 37 8.80 -4.99 1.78
CA LEU A 37 7.63 -4.43 1.11
C LEU A 37 6.38 -4.44 2.01
N PHE A 38 6.29 -5.42 2.91
CA PHE A 38 5.24 -5.53 3.89
C PHE A 38 5.26 -4.39 4.93
N GLN A 39 6.42 -4.10 5.52
CA GLN A 39 6.55 -3.01 6.49
C GLN A 39 6.35 -1.64 5.86
N LEU A 40 6.81 -1.46 4.60
CA LEU A 40 6.56 -0.24 3.84
C LEU A 40 5.06 -0.04 3.57
N GLY A 41 4.37 -1.09 3.11
CA GLY A 41 2.92 -1.06 2.89
C GLY A 41 2.13 -0.76 4.17
N LEU A 42 2.54 -1.33 5.31
CA LEU A 42 1.90 -1.05 6.60
C LEU A 42 2.09 0.40 7.07
N LYS A 43 3.30 0.96 6.88
CA LYS A 43 3.57 2.38 7.18
C LYS A 43 2.76 3.31 6.28
N LEU A 44 2.64 3.00 4.99
CA LEU A 44 1.79 3.75 4.05
C LEU A 44 0.32 3.68 4.48
N LEU A 45 -0.17 2.50 4.87
CA LEU A 45 -1.53 2.31 5.35
C LEU A 45 -1.82 3.15 6.61
N ASN A 46 -0.91 3.12 7.59
CA ASN A 46 -1.03 3.96 8.78
C ASN A 46 -1.02 5.45 8.40
N HIS A 47 -0.15 5.88 7.49
CA HIS A 47 -0.11 7.27 7.04
C HIS A 47 -1.43 7.72 6.40
N PHE A 48 -2.04 6.89 5.56
CA PHE A 48 -3.35 7.17 4.99
C PHE A 48 -4.45 7.22 6.05
N SER A 49 -4.42 6.32 7.04
CA SER A 49 -5.38 6.34 8.14
C SER A 49 -5.24 7.58 9.03
N ASP A 50 -4.01 8.05 9.28
CA ASP A 50 -3.76 9.25 10.09
C ASP A 50 -4.19 10.54 9.37
N HIS A 51 -4.07 10.57 8.04
CA HIS A 51 -4.36 11.77 7.23
C HIS A 51 -5.76 11.74 6.60
N ASP A 52 -6.60 10.75 6.96
CA ASP A 52 -7.92 10.51 6.36
C ASP A 52 -7.89 10.46 4.82
N ILE A 53 -6.76 9.98 4.27
CA ILE A 53 -6.56 9.88 2.83
C ILE A 53 -7.24 8.61 2.35
N LEU A 54 -8.03 8.73 1.28
CA LEU A 54 -8.65 7.60 0.61
C LEU A 54 -7.59 6.55 0.26
N ILE A 55 -7.68 5.40 0.90
CA ILE A 55 -6.77 4.30 0.65
C ILE A 55 -7.03 3.82 -0.78
N PRO A 56 -6.01 3.81 -1.66
CA PRO A 56 -6.17 3.36 -3.03
C PRO A 56 -6.45 1.85 -3.02
N VAL A 57 -7.71 1.51 -3.27
CA VAL A 57 -8.15 0.13 -3.40
C VAL A 57 -8.49 -0.12 -4.86
N ALA A 58 -7.66 -0.92 -5.53
CA ALA A 58 -7.87 -1.31 -6.92
C ALA A 58 -8.89 -2.46 -7.07
N PHE A 59 -9.99 -2.44 -6.29
CA PHE A 59 -11.13 -3.32 -6.58
C PHE A 59 -11.91 -2.72 -7.75
N GLN A 60 -11.32 -2.78 -8.94
CA GLN A 60 -12.09 -2.64 -10.16
C GLN A 60 -12.86 -3.94 -10.34
N ILE A 61 -14.14 -3.95 -9.95
CA ILE A 61 -15.08 -4.93 -10.48
C ILE A 61 -15.08 -4.67 -11.98
N PHE A 62 -14.51 -5.59 -12.74
CA PHE A 62 -14.67 -5.61 -14.19
C PHE A 62 -16.17 -5.76 -14.44
N ASN A 63 -16.84 -4.65 -14.75
CA ASN A 63 -18.18 -4.68 -15.30
C ASN A 63 -17.99 -4.94 -16.80
N PRO A 64 -18.33 -6.13 -17.32
CA PRO A 64 -18.49 -6.29 -18.75
C PRO A 64 -19.73 -5.50 -19.16
N THR A 65 -19.55 -4.22 -19.47
CA THR A 65 -20.45 -3.55 -20.39
C THR A 65 -19.93 -3.83 -21.78
N GLU A 66 -20.50 -4.86 -22.41
CA GLU A 66 -20.95 -4.93 -23.82
C GLU A 66 -21.39 -6.36 -24.16
#